data_AF-A0A1V0N436-F1
#
_entry.id   AF-A0A1V0N436-F1
#
_cell.length_a   1.000
_cell.length_b   1.000
_cell.length_c   1.000
_cell.angle_alpha   90.00
_cell.angle_beta   90.00
_cell.angle_gamma   90.00
#
_symmetry.space_group_name_H-M   'P 1'
#
loop_
_entity.id
_entity.type
_entity.pdbx_description
1 polymer ?
#
loop_
_entity_poly.entity_id
_entity_poly.type
_entity_poly.pdbx_seq_one_letter_code
_entity_poly.pdbx_strand_id
1 'polypeptide(L)' 'MEEVKITRNYQTTIPADIRDKLGIKIGDRILVYIDKDRIIMEKPKGDITKISIKLDKNIDAEYVEKVIREAGDEIGRSSL' A
#
# COMPACT_ATOMS: atom_id res chain seq x y z
N MET A 1 -17.15 0.99 15.40
CA MET A 1 -16.52 -0.24 14.88
C MET A 1 -17.67 -1.13 14.50
N GLU A 2 -17.78 -1.49 13.24
CA GLU A 2 -18.84 -2.38 12.74
C GLU A 2 -18.18 -3.59 12.08
N GLU A 3 -18.77 -4.77 12.31
CA GLU A 3 -18.35 -5.99 11.63
C GLU A 3 -18.96 -6.02 10.22
N VAL A 4 -18.13 -6.31 9.22
CA VAL A 4 -18.55 -6.37 7.82
C VAL A 4 -18.18 -7.72 7.22
N LYS A 5 -19.11 -8.27 6.43
CA LYS A 5 -18.91 -9.52 5.72
C LYS A 5 -18.19 -9.28 4.40
N ILE A 6 -17.18 -10.12 4.13
CA ILE A 6 -16.57 -10.20 2.80
C ILE A 6 -17.56 -10.86 1.84
N THR A 7 -17.83 -10.19 0.72
CA THR A 7 -18.74 -10.64 -0.33
C THR A 7 -17.96 -11.33 -1.45
N ARG A 8 -18.57 -11.53 -2.62
CA ARG A 8 -17.92 -12.17 -3.77
C ARG A 8 -16.69 -11.36 -4.21
N ASN A 9 -15.73 -12.03 -4.82
CA ASN A 9 -14.48 -11.42 -5.28
C ASN A 9 -13.76 -10.62 -4.19
N TYR A 10 -13.91 -11.03 -2.92
CA TYR A 10 -13.28 -10.41 -1.76
C TYR A 10 -13.64 -8.94 -1.53
N GLN A 11 -14.79 -8.49 -2.06
CA GLN A 11 -15.25 -7.12 -1.86
C GLN A 11 -15.83 -6.95 -0.45
N THR A 12 -15.47 -5.86 0.21
CA THR A 12 -16.09 -5.42 1.46
C THR A 12 -16.63 -4.01 1.31
N THR A 13 -17.69 -3.70 2.05
CA THR A 13 -18.26 -2.35 2.08
C THR A 13 -17.69 -1.62 3.28
N ILE A 14 -17.16 -0.42 3.06
CA ILE A 14 -16.80 0.49 4.17
C ILE A 14 -18.11 1.03 4.76
N PRO A 15 -18.43 0.78 6.04
CA PRO A 15 -19.64 1.28 6.70
C PRO A 15 -19.84 2.80 6.58
N ALA A 16 -21.09 3.25 6.63
CA ALA A 16 -21.43 4.65 6.40
C ALA A 16 -20.72 5.60 7.38
N ASP A 17 -20.72 5.27 8.68
CA ASP A 17 -20.08 6.06 9.72
C ASP A 17 -18.56 6.22 9.49
N ILE A 18 -17.90 5.17 8.99
CA ILE A 18 -16.47 5.19 8.64
C ILE A 18 -16.23 6.03 7.39
N ARG A 19 -17.06 5.89 6.34
CA ARG A 19 -16.95 6.70 5.11
C ARG A 19 -17.08 8.19 5.42
N ASP A 20 -18.04 8.56 6.27
CA ASP A 20 -18.32 9.95 6.61
C ASP A 20 -17.16 10.58 7.41
N LYS A 21 -16.64 9.85 8.41
CA LYS A 21 -15.48 10.29 9.20
C LYS A 21 -14.21 10.45 8.36
N LEU A 22 -14.00 9.58 7.38
CA LEU A 22 -12.82 9.62 6.50
C LEU A 22 -13.04 10.48 5.24
N GLY A 23 -14.25 10.99 5.03
CA GLY A 23 -14.62 11.78 3.85
C GLY A 23 -14.40 11.01 2.54
N ILE A 24 -14.69 9.71 2.51
CA ILE A 24 -14.55 8.85 1.34
C ILE A 24 -15.78 9.01 0.45
N LYS A 25 -15.56 9.27 -0.84
CA LYS A 25 -16.61 9.44 -1.84
C LYS A 25 -16.55 8.34 -2.91
N ILE A 26 -17.66 8.14 -3.62
CA ILE A 26 -17.69 7.25 -4.78
C ILE A 26 -16.66 7.74 -5.80
N GLY A 27 -15.81 6.82 -6.28
CA GLY A 27 -14.73 7.13 -7.22
C GLY A 27 -13.37 7.43 -6.56
N ASP A 28 -13.32 7.59 -5.23
CA ASP A 28 -12.04 7.73 -4.53
C ASP A 28 -11.20 6.43 -4.66
N ARG A 29 -9.89 6.60 -4.84
CA ARG A 29 -8.92 5.51 -4.74
C ARG A 29 -8.40 5.44 -3.31
N ILE A 30 -8.27 4.23 -2.78
CA ILE A 30 -7.78 3.95 -1.43
C ILE A 30 -6.52 3.08 -1.55
N LEU A 31 -5.49 3.37 -0.76
CA LEU A 31 -4.33 2.51 -0.63
C LEU A 31 -4.66 1.40 0.36
N VAL A 32 -4.42 0.16 -0.03
CA VAL A 32 -4.66 -1.04 0.78
C VAL A 32 -3.35 -1.80 0.91
N TYR A 33 -2.90 -2.03 2.13
CA TYR A 33 -1.66 -2.75 2.40
C TYR A 33 -1.74 -3.49 3.74
N ILE A 34 -0.79 -4.40 3.96
CA ILE A 34 -0.70 -5.17 5.21
C ILE A 34 0.34 -4.50 6.10
N ASP A 35 -0.03 -4.28 7.37
CA ASP A 35 0.88 -3.91 8.45
C ASP A 35 0.75 -4.98 9.53
N LYS A 36 1.81 -5.80 9.68
CA LYS A 36 1.85 -6.98 10.56
C LYS A 36 0.69 -7.95 10.27
N ASP A 37 -0.30 -8.01 11.15
CA ASP A 37 -1.46 -8.88 11.11
C ASP A 37 -2.75 -8.15 10.70
N ARG A 38 -2.64 -6.89 10.23
CA ARG A 38 -3.79 -6.02 9.94
C ARG A 38 -3.80 -5.53 8.50
N ILE A 39 -4.99 -5.40 7.95
CA ILE A 39 -5.22 -4.68 6.69
C ILE A 39 -5.40 -3.20 7.02
N ILE A 40 -4.56 -2.35 6.44
CA ILE A 40 -4.67 -0.90 6.54
C ILE A 40 -5.25 -0.36 5.23
N MET A 41 -6.27 0.48 5.36
CA MET A 41 -6.90 1.21 4.26
C MET A 41 -6.74 2.70 4.51
N GLU A 42 -6.02 3.41 3.64
CA GLU A 42 -5.72 4.84 3.81
C GLU A 42 -6.13 5.65 2.57
N LYS A 43 -6.81 6.78 2.79
CA LYS A 43 -7.10 7.74 1.72
C LYS A 43 -5.80 8.47 1.36
N PRO A 44 -5.35 8.45 0.08
CA PRO A 44 -4.13 9.14 -0.31
C PRO A 44 -4.27 10.65 -0.07
N LYS A 45 -3.33 11.24 0.68
CA LYS A 45 -3.29 12.68 1.01
C LYS A 45 -2.00 13.29 0.44
N GLY A 46 -2.11 14.18 -0.55
CA GLY A 46 -0.97 14.96 -1.07
C GLY A 46 0.18 14.11 -1.62
N ASP A 47 1.32 14.74 -1.91
CA ASP A 47 2.45 14.14 -2.62
C ASP A 47 2.76 12.69 -2.19
N ILE A 48 2.82 11.85 -3.22
CA ILE A 48 3.16 10.42 -3.21
C ILE A 48 4.49 10.17 -2.45
N THR A 49 5.31 11.20 -2.26
CA THR A 49 6.55 11.19 -1.49
C THR A 49 6.36 10.87 0.00
N LYS A 50 5.20 11.12 0.61
CA LYS A 50 4.92 10.73 2.01
C LYS A 50 4.54 9.26 2.20
N ILE A 51 4.22 8.55 1.11
CA ILE A 51 3.93 7.10 1.13
C ILE A 51 5.18 6.31 1.58
N SER A 52 6.37 6.88 1.40
CA SER A 52 7.65 6.32 1.83
C SER A 52 7.78 6.03 3.34
N ILE A 53 6.94 6.63 4.20
CA ILE A 53 7.11 6.50 5.66
C ILE A 53 6.38 5.28 6.25
N LYS A 54 5.52 4.59 5.47
CA LYS A 54 4.89 3.32 5.90
C LYS A 54 5.15 2.15 4.95
N LEU A 55 6.31 2.16 4.27
CA LEU A 55 6.86 0.91 3.78
C LEU A 55 7.50 0.22 5.00
N ASP A 56 6.91 -0.87 5.49
CA ASP A 56 7.52 -1.75 6.52
C ASP A 56 8.74 -2.52 5.97
N LYS A 57 9.53 -1.85 5.12
CA LYS A 57 10.89 -2.23 4.82
C LYS A 57 11.76 -1.37 5.70
N ASN A 58 12.51 -1.99 6.60
CA ASN A 58 13.72 -1.35 7.11
C ASN A 58 14.61 -1.10 5.88
N ILE A 59 14.59 0.12 5.35
CA ILE A 59 15.53 0.54 4.30
C ILE A 59 16.84 0.78 5.02
N ASP A 60 17.58 -0.31 5.22
CA ASP A 60 18.98 -0.27 5.62
C ASP A 60 19.88 -0.22 4.39
N ALA A 61 21.18 0.00 4.62
CA ALA A 61 22.17 0.05 3.55
C ALA A 61 22.20 -1.25 2.73
N GLU A 62 21.94 -2.39 3.38
CA GLU A 62 21.94 -3.71 2.75
C GLU A 62 20.80 -3.85 1.72
N TYR A 63 19.60 -3.39 2.06
CA TYR A 63 18.47 -3.35 1.13
C TYR A 63 18.76 -2.47 -0.09
N VAL A 64 19.37 -1.30 0.12
CA VAL A 64 19.73 -0.38 -0.98
C VAL A 64 20.76 -1.01 -1.89
N GLU A 65 21.82 -1.60 -1.35
CA GLU A 65 22.84 -2.31 -2.13
C GLU A 65 22.26 -3.49 -2.93
N LYS A 66 21.35 -4.25 -2.31
CA LYS A 66 20.67 -5.36 -2.98
C LYS A 66 19.88 -4.89 -4.20
N VAL A 67 19.09 -3.83 -4.06
CA VAL A 67 18.28 -3.27 -5.17
C VAL A 67 19.18 -2.74 -6.29
N ILE A 68 20.29 -2.08 -5.95
CA ILE A 68 21.26 -1.59 -6.95
C ILE A 68 21.88 -2.75 -7.72
N ARG A 69 22.28 -3.82 -7.02
CA ARG A 69 22.86 -5.02 -7.64
C ARG A 69 21.86 -5.72 -8.55
N GLU A 70 20.64 -5.96 -8.07
CA GLU A 70 19.59 -6.62 -8.87
C GLU A 70 19.30 -5.85 -10.16
N ALA A 71 19.20 -4.51 -10.08
CA ALA A 71 19.03 -3.66 -11.26
C ALA A 71 20.23 -3.73 -12.22
N GLY A 72 21.46 -3.73 -11.69
CA GLY A 72 22.68 -3.87 -12.49
C GLY A 72 22.77 -5.21 -13.22
N ASP A 73 22.39 -6.30 -12.55
CA ASP A 73 22.39 -7.66 -13.12
C ASP A 73 21.34 -7.84 -14.23
N GLU A 74 20.19 -7.18 -14.11
CA GLU A 74 19.12 -7.20 -15.12
C GLU A 74 19.51 -6.45 -16.41
N ILE A 75 20.20 -5.31 -16.25
CA ILE A 75 20.77 -4.54 -17.37
C ILE A 75 21.91 -5.32 -18.05
N GLY A 76 22.76 -5.98 -17.26
CA GLY A 76 23.86 -6.81 -17.74
C GLY A 76 23.40 -8.04 -18.54
N ARG A 77 22.31 -8.70 -18.12
CA ARG A 77 21.72 -9.84 -18.85
C ARG A 77 20.99 -9.44 -20.13
N SER A 78 20.45 -8.22 -20.18
CA SER A 78 19.76 -7.70 -21.37
C SER A 78 20.72 -7.20 -22.46
N SER A 79 22.03 -7.19 -22.16
CA SER A 79 23.10 -6.74 -23.07
C SER A 79 23.97 -7.89 -23.62
N LEU A 80 23.54 -9.16 -23.42
CA LEU A 80 24.16 -10.37 -23.95
C LEU A 80 23.25 -11.08 -24.97
#